data_AF-A0A1B6I1Y0-F1
#
_entry.id   AF-A0A1B6I1Y0-F1
#
_cell.length_a   1.000
_cell.length_b   1.000
_cell.length_c   1.000
_cell.angle_alpha   90.00
_cell.angle_beta   90.00
_cell.angle_gamma   90.00
#
_symmetry.space_group_name_H-M   'P 1'
#
loop_
_entity.id
_entity.type
_entity.pdbx_description
1 polymer ?
#
loop_
_entity_poly.entity_id
_entity_poly.type
_entity_poly.pdbx_seq_one_letter_code
_entity_poly.pdbx_strand_id
1 'polypeptide(L)'
;VVFVDQILDDLRIRRILRRTAGTIQCFLGLAEYFGVYDCNLFLAIVNVIGLCILALFVIGGFLVVKNRYDRKVKLTQQYMHSIGLDLLNVGTLEKWEIPRDKVVINRKLGEGAFGYVYGGEAYFDSKGWVAVAVKTLKIGSTPEQKLE
;
A
#
# COMPACT_ATOMS: atom_id res chain seq x y z
N VAL A 1 -29.78 -15.60 -24.42
CA VAL A 1 -30.28 -16.98 -24.58
C VAL A 1 -29.58 -17.71 -25.73
N VAL A 2 -29.42 -17.11 -26.91
CA VAL A 2 -28.76 -17.78 -28.07
C VAL A 2 -27.24 -18.04 -27.91
N PHE A 3 -26.52 -17.19 -27.17
CA PHE A 3 -25.06 -17.33 -26.99
C PHE A 3 -24.65 -18.41 -25.96
N VAL A 4 -25.59 -18.90 -25.14
CA VAL A 4 -25.33 -19.89 -24.09
C VAL A 4 -25.42 -21.32 -24.65
N ASP A 5 -26.26 -21.53 -25.66
CA ASP A 5 -26.42 -22.84 -26.32
C ASP A 5 -25.16 -23.27 -27.10
N GLN A 6 -24.41 -22.32 -27.69
CA GLN A 6 -23.21 -22.62 -28.48
C GLN A 6 -22.02 -23.15 -27.63
N ILE A 7 -22.03 -22.90 -26.31
CA ILE A 7 -20.97 -23.36 -25.39
C ILE A 7 -21.25 -24.79 -24.89
N LEU A 8 -22.45 -25.35 -25.15
CA LEU A 8 -22.94 -26.60 -24.60
C LEU A 8 -22.45 -27.88 -25.31
N ASP A 9 -21.52 -27.77 -26.28
CA ASP A 9 -21.06 -28.89 -27.12
C ASP A 9 -19.70 -29.49 -26.70
N ASP A 10 -19.23 -29.25 -25.46
CA ASP A 10 -18.06 -29.95 -24.93
C ASP A 10 -18.47 -31.22 -24.17
N LEU A 11 -17.91 -32.38 -24.56
CA LEU A 11 -18.09 -33.68 -23.88
C LEU A 11 -17.72 -33.62 -22.39
N ARG A 12 -16.91 -32.64 -21.95
CA ARG A 12 -16.66 -32.37 -20.52
C ARG A 12 -17.89 -31.83 -19.78
N ILE A 13 -18.72 -31.00 -20.42
CA ILE A 13 -19.93 -30.43 -19.82
C ILE A 13 -20.98 -31.52 -19.61
N ARG A 14 -21.12 -32.47 -20.54
CA ARG A 14 -21.99 -33.66 -20.34
C ARG A 14 -21.57 -34.52 -19.15
N ARG A 15 -20.28 -34.61 -18.85
CA ARG A 15 -19.76 -35.35 -17.69
C ARG A 15 -19.99 -34.60 -16.37
N ILE A 16 -19.92 -33.27 -16.41
CA ILE A 16 -20.29 -32.41 -15.27
C ILE A 16 -21.80 -32.49 -15.03
N LEU A 17 -22.64 -32.36 -16.06
CA LEU A 17 -24.11 -32.52 -16.00
C LEU A 17 -24.52 -33.89 -15.44
N ARG A 18 -23.81 -34.97 -15.78
CA ARG A 18 -24.06 -36.32 -15.23
C ARG A 18 -23.67 -36.44 -13.75
N ARG A 19 -22.70 -35.65 -13.29
CA ARG A 19 -22.30 -35.54 -11.88
C ARG A 19 -23.31 -34.71 -11.09
N THR A 20 -23.85 -33.64 -11.68
CA THR A 20 -24.96 -32.86 -11.13
C THR A 20 -26.24 -33.69 -11.04
N ALA A 21 -26.52 -34.57 -12.01
CA ALA A 21 -27.66 -35.49 -11.99
C ALA A 21 -27.66 -36.46 -10.78
N GLY A 22 -26.48 -36.96 -10.37
CA GLY A 22 -26.34 -37.78 -9.15
C GLY A 22 -26.52 -36.97 -7.86
N THR A 23 -26.09 -35.71 -7.83
CA THR A 23 -26.34 -34.78 -6.71
C THR A 23 -27.82 -34.38 -6.62
N ILE A 24 -28.53 -34.30 -7.75
CA ILE A 24 -29.98 -34.06 -7.82
C ILE A 24 -30.76 -35.21 -7.17
N GLN A 25 -30.33 -36.46 -7.32
CA GLN A 25 -30.96 -37.61 -6.64
C GLN A 25 -30.80 -37.58 -5.11
N CYS A 26 -29.64 -37.13 -4.58
CA CYS A 26 -29.48 -36.91 -3.13
C CYS A 26 -30.35 -35.75 -2.62
N PHE A 27 -30.75 -34.83 -3.50
CA PHE A 27 -31.55 -33.66 -3.14
C PHE A 27 -33.06 -33.94 -3.08
N LEU A 28 -33.57 -34.94 -3.81
CA LEU A 28 -34.98 -35.34 -3.75
C LEU A 28 -35.44 -35.72 -2.32
N GLY A 29 -34.56 -36.33 -1.52
CA GLY A 29 -34.87 -36.68 -0.12
C GLY A 29 -34.87 -35.48 0.85
N LEU A 30 -34.27 -34.34 0.46
CA LEU A 30 -34.26 -33.12 1.27
C LEU A 30 -35.38 -32.14 0.86
N ALA A 31 -35.83 -32.22 -0.40
CA ALA A 31 -36.93 -31.42 -0.93
C ALA A 31 -38.29 -31.81 -0.34
N GLU A 32 -38.51 -33.10 -0.01
CA GLU A 32 -39.72 -33.56 0.71
C GLU A 32 -39.84 -32.97 2.12
N TYR A 33 -38.73 -32.60 2.77
CA TYR A 33 -38.75 -31.96 4.09
C TYR A 33 -39.13 -30.48 4.04
N PHE A 34 -38.87 -29.79 2.92
CA PHE A 34 -39.09 -28.36 2.77
C PHE A 34 -40.33 -27.98 1.94
N GLY A 35 -41.03 -28.94 1.32
CA GLY A 35 -42.34 -28.69 0.69
C GLY A 35 -42.33 -27.73 -0.51
N VAL A 36 -41.20 -27.61 -1.22
CA VAL A 36 -41.04 -26.73 -2.39
C VAL A 36 -41.17 -27.56 -3.67
N TYR A 37 -42.15 -27.22 -4.52
CA TYR A 37 -42.56 -28.03 -5.68
C TYR A 37 -41.67 -27.89 -6.93
N ASP A 38 -40.71 -26.96 -6.97
CA ASP A 38 -39.86 -26.71 -8.14
C ASP A 38 -38.35 -26.80 -7.84
N CYS A 39 -37.70 -27.85 -8.34
CA CYS A 39 -36.27 -28.13 -8.13
C CYS A 39 -35.36 -27.03 -8.70
N ASN A 40 -35.73 -26.46 -9.86
CA ASN A 40 -34.95 -25.40 -10.51
C ASN A 40 -34.94 -24.10 -9.69
N LEU A 41 -36.07 -23.76 -9.07
CA LEU A 41 -36.20 -22.57 -8.24
C LEU A 41 -35.37 -22.70 -6.97
N PHE A 42 -35.42 -23.87 -6.32
CA PHE A 42 -34.62 -24.15 -5.13
C PHE A 42 -33.11 -24.04 -5.41
N LEU A 43 -32.63 -24.64 -6.50
CA LEU A 43 -31.21 -24.58 -6.88
C LEU A 43 -30.76 -23.16 -7.22
N ALA A 44 -31.63 -22.36 -7.85
CA ALA A 44 -31.35 -20.96 -8.12
C ALA A 44 -31.19 -20.16 -6.80
N ILE A 45 -32.10 -20.36 -5.83
CA ILE A 45 -32.06 -19.68 -4.53
C ILE A 45 -30.78 -20.02 -3.76
N VAL A 46 -30.41 -21.30 -3.66
CA VAL A 46 -29.20 -21.72 -2.92
C VAL A 46 -27.93 -21.12 -3.54
N ASN A 47 -27.81 -21.10 -4.87
CA ASN A 47 -26.65 -20.51 -5.53
C ASN A 47 -26.59 -18.99 -5.35
N VAL A 48 -27.72 -18.30 -5.45
CA VAL A 48 -27.80 -16.85 -5.22
C VAL A 48 -27.39 -16.51 -3.78
N ILE A 49 -27.90 -17.25 -2.79
CA ILE A 49 -27.52 -17.07 -1.38
C ILE A 49 -26.02 -17.36 -1.19
N GLY A 50 -25.50 -18.44 -1.76
CA GLY A 50 -24.08 -18.79 -1.70
C GLY A 50 -23.17 -17.71 -2.28
N LEU A 51 -23.53 -17.14 -3.44
CA LEU A 51 -22.79 -16.04 -4.07
C LEU A 51 -22.84 -14.76 -3.24
N CYS A 52 -24.00 -14.42 -2.66
CA CYS A 52 -24.14 -13.27 -1.76
C CYS A 52 -23.24 -13.42 -0.52
N ILE A 53 -23.23 -14.60 0.11
CA ILE A 53 -22.36 -14.88 1.27
C ILE A 53 -20.89 -14.74 0.87
N LEU A 54 -20.48 -15.35 -0.26
CA LEU A 54 -19.10 -15.25 -0.74
C LEU A 54 -18.69 -13.80 -1.04
N ALA A 55 -19.57 -13.02 -1.66
CA ALA A 55 -19.34 -11.60 -1.90
C ALA A 55 -19.17 -10.81 -0.59
N LEU A 56 -20.01 -11.07 0.42
CA LEU A 56 -19.89 -10.44 1.73
C LEU A 56 -18.57 -10.80 2.42
N PHE A 57 -18.12 -12.04 2.33
CA PHE A 57 -16.81 -12.46 2.87
C PHE A 57 -15.66 -11.74 2.18
N VAL A 58 -15.69 -11.63 0.84
CA VAL A 58 -14.64 -10.93 0.07
C VAL A 58 -14.63 -9.43 0.41
N ILE A 59 -15.79 -8.79 0.46
CA ILE A 59 -15.91 -7.37 0.82
C ILE A 59 -15.44 -7.15 2.26
N GLY A 60 -15.88 -7.98 3.21
CA GLY A 60 -15.45 -7.92 4.61
C GLY A 60 -13.93 -8.07 4.73
N GLY A 61 -13.33 -9.04 4.05
CA GLY A 61 -11.88 -9.22 3.99
C GLY A 61 -11.15 -8.01 3.41
N PHE A 62 -11.65 -7.47 2.29
CA PHE A 62 -11.11 -6.26 1.68
C PHE A 62 -11.18 -5.05 2.62
N LEU A 63 -12.30 -4.85 3.31
CA LEU A 63 -12.46 -3.78 4.30
C LEU A 63 -11.51 -3.94 5.49
N VAL A 64 -11.29 -5.17 5.97
CA VAL A 64 -10.33 -5.44 7.05
C VAL A 64 -8.89 -5.11 6.61
N VAL A 65 -8.51 -5.54 5.40
CA VAL A 65 -7.18 -5.24 4.85
C VAL A 65 -7.01 -3.74 4.63
N LYS A 66 -8.00 -3.07 4.06
CA LYS A 66 -8.00 -1.61 3.90
C LYS A 66 -7.84 -0.91 5.24
N ASN A 67 -8.64 -1.27 6.24
CA ASN A 67 -8.54 -0.67 7.57
C ASN A 67 -7.17 -0.92 8.23
N ARG A 68 -6.57 -2.10 8.01
CA ARG A 68 -5.22 -2.43 8.50
C ARG A 68 -4.16 -1.59 7.79
N TYR A 69 -4.30 -1.39 6.48
CA TYR A 69 -3.40 -0.56 5.67
C TYR A 69 -3.50 0.91 6.09
N ASP A 70 -4.71 1.46 6.16
CA ASP A 70 -4.95 2.85 6.57
C ASP A 70 -4.39 3.13 7.97
N ARG A 71 -4.51 2.17 8.90
CA ARG A 71 -3.91 2.29 10.24
C ARG A 71 -2.38 2.35 10.20
N LYS A 72 -1.74 1.52 9.36
CA LYS A 72 -0.28 1.55 9.19
C LYS A 72 0.18 2.86 8.55
N VAL A 73 -0.52 3.33 7.52
CA VAL A 73 -0.21 4.58 6.83
C VAL A 73 -0.33 5.78 7.78
N LYS A 74 -1.36 5.83 8.63
CA LYS A 74 -1.54 6.90 9.61
C LYS A 74 -0.35 7.00 10.60
N LEU A 75 0.19 5.86 11.03
CA LEU A 75 1.37 5.84 11.90
C LEU A 75 2.62 6.38 11.18
N THR A 76 2.83 5.97 9.93
CA THR A 76 3.94 6.48 9.11
C THR A 76 3.82 7.99 8.87
N GLN A 77 2.61 8.49 8.60
CA GLN A 77 2.33 9.92 8.43
C GLN A 77 2.65 10.72 9.70
N GLN A 78 2.22 10.23 10.88
CA GLN A 78 2.53 10.89 12.15
C GLN A 78 4.03 10.92 12.45
N TYR A 79 4.75 9.84 12.13
CA TYR A 79 6.20 9.77 12.27
C TYR A 79 6.91 10.75 11.35
N MET A 80 6.51 10.84 10.08
CA MET A 80 7.05 11.80 9.11
C MET A 80 6.85 13.24 9.55
N HIS A 81 5.67 13.55 10.11
CA HIS A 81 5.39 14.88 10.67
C HIS A 81 6.28 15.19 11.89
N SER A 82 6.59 14.20 12.74
CA SER A 82 7.48 14.40 13.90
C SER A 82 8.94 14.66 13.52
N ILE A 83 9.39 14.18 12.36
CA ILE A 83 10.76 14.41 11.84
C ILE A 83 10.86 15.77 11.13
N GLY A 84 9.76 16.54 11.03
CA GLY A 84 9.74 17.81 10.32
C GLY A 84 9.86 17.66 8.81
N LEU A 85 9.58 16.46 8.28
CA LEU A 85 9.56 16.14 6.86
C LEU A 85 8.14 16.23 6.31
N ASP A 86 7.42 17.27 6.74
CA ASP A 86 6.10 17.56 6.20
C ASP A 86 6.28 18.22 4.83
N LEU A 87 6.24 17.40 3.79
CA LEU A 87 6.42 17.82 2.39
C LEU A 87 5.47 18.95 1.96
N LEU A 88 4.37 19.16 2.71
CA LEU A 88 3.39 20.22 2.50
C LEU A 88 3.66 21.49 3.32
N ASN A 89 4.49 21.41 4.36
CA ASN A 89 4.83 22.52 5.24
C ASN A 89 6.31 22.94 5.08
N VAL A 90 6.57 23.54 3.91
CA VAL A 90 7.88 24.10 3.50
C VAL A 90 8.46 25.06 4.55
N GLY A 91 7.61 25.71 5.36
CA GLY A 91 8.03 26.66 6.38
C GLY A 91 8.85 26.06 7.53
N THR A 92 8.79 24.74 7.76
CA THR A 92 9.61 24.10 8.81
C THR A 92 11.05 23.84 8.38
N LEU A 93 11.29 23.66 7.08
CA LEU A 93 12.63 23.56 6.49
C LEU A 93 13.33 24.92 6.47
N GLU A 94 12.57 25.99 6.21
CA GLU A 94 13.06 27.37 6.20
C GLU A 94 13.72 27.78 7.52
N LYS A 95 13.20 27.30 8.66
CA LYS A 95 13.79 27.58 9.99
C LYS A 95 15.25 27.15 10.13
N TRP A 96 15.63 26.06 9.46
CA TRP A 96 16.99 25.51 9.53
C TRP A 96 17.88 25.97 8.36
N GLU A 97 17.31 26.71 7.41
CA GLU A 97 18.02 27.19 6.24
C GLU A 97 18.76 28.48 6.57
N ILE A 98 20.08 28.48 6.31
CA ILE A 98 20.93 29.66 6.46
C ILE A 98 21.31 30.12 5.05
N PRO A 99 21.05 31.39 4.69
CA PRO A 99 21.47 31.96 3.41
C PRO A 99 22.97 31.75 3.18
N ARG A 100 23.36 31.37 1.95
CA ARG A 100 24.76 31.03 1.64
C ARG A 100 25.73 32.21 1.80
N ASP A 101 25.25 33.43 1.58
CA ASP A 101 25.99 34.68 1.81
C ASP A 101 26.29 34.94 3.29
N LYS A 102 25.49 34.33 4.20
CA LYS A 102 25.71 34.36 5.64
C LYS A 102 26.64 33.23 6.13
N VAL A 103 27.28 32.49 5.22
CA VAL A 103 28.22 31.41 5.55
C VAL A 103 29.54 31.61 4.81
N VAL A 104 30.62 31.80 5.56
CA VAL A 104 31.98 31.91 5.02
C VAL A 104 32.73 30.62 5.32
N ILE A 105 33.17 29.93 4.28
CA ILE A 105 33.93 28.68 4.40
C ILE A 105 35.43 29.00 4.32
N ASN A 106 36.19 28.53 5.32
CA ASN A 106 37.62 28.67 5.44
C ASN A 106 38.33 27.35 5.06
N ARG A 107 39.40 27.00 5.77
CA ARG A 107 40.24 25.81 5.49
C ARG A 107 39.52 24.50 5.80
N LYS A 108 39.93 23.42 5.10
CA LYS A 108 39.52 22.04 5.39
C LYS A 108 40.03 21.63 6.78
N LEU A 109 39.14 21.08 7.60
CA LEU A 109 39.45 20.52 8.93
C LEU A 109 39.60 19.01 8.90
N GLY A 110 38.90 18.31 7.99
CA GLY A 110 38.95 16.86 7.91
C GLY A 110 38.25 16.28 6.69
N GLU A 111 38.43 14.97 6.51
CA GLU A 111 37.80 14.18 5.47
C GLU A 111 37.36 12.83 6.03
N GLY A 112 36.11 12.45 5.79
CA GLY A 112 35.60 11.13 6.11
C GLY A 112 35.16 10.37 4.85
N ALA A 113 34.57 9.19 5.02
CA ALA A 113 34.01 8.41 3.91
C ALA A 113 32.93 9.19 3.14
N PHE A 114 32.07 9.89 3.87
CA PHE A 114 30.88 10.55 3.32
C PHE A 114 31.09 12.00 2.85
N GLY A 115 32.26 12.60 3.03
CA GLY A 115 32.43 14.02 2.72
C GLY A 115 33.66 14.70 3.32
N TYR A 116 33.74 16.01 3.11
CA TYR A 116 34.72 16.90 3.70
C TYR A 116 34.10 17.71 4.84
N VAL A 117 34.93 18.08 5.81
CA VAL A 117 34.57 19.03 6.86
C VAL A 117 35.49 20.23 6.73
N TYR A 118 34.92 21.41 6.56
CA TYR A 118 35.61 22.69 6.53
C TYR A 118 35.32 23.47 7.80
N GLY A 119 36.25 24.33 8.21
CA GLY A 119 35.99 25.35 9.23
C GLY A 119 35.37 26.54 8.54
N GLY A 120 34.56 27.31 9.23
CA GLY A 120 33.93 28.50 8.69
C GLY A 120 33.31 29.36 9.77
N GLU A 121 32.64 30.41 9.33
CA GLU A 121 31.86 31.30 10.17
C GLU A 121 30.46 31.41 9.58
N ALA A 122 29.44 31.32 10.43
CA ALA A 122 28.06 31.51 10.04
C ALA A 122 27.45 32.66 10.84
N TYR A 123 26.71 33.52 10.16
CA TYR A 123 26.01 34.63 10.78
C TYR A 123 24.61 34.20 11.22
N PHE A 124 24.35 34.32 12.53
CA PHE A 124 23.03 34.09 13.11
C PHE A 124 22.45 35.41 13.60
N ASP A 125 21.21 35.73 13.23
CA ASP A 125 20.60 37.03 13.56
C ASP A 125 20.55 37.34 15.07
N SER A 126 20.62 36.30 15.93
CA SER A 126 20.64 36.43 17.40
C SER A 126 22.04 36.45 18.04
N LYS A 127 23.08 35.98 17.34
CA LYS A 127 24.44 35.77 17.92
C LYS A 127 25.57 36.42 17.14
N GLY A 128 25.30 36.95 15.95
CA GLY A 128 26.33 37.44 15.03
C GLY A 128 27.12 36.30 14.38
N TRP A 129 28.37 36.57 14.03
CA TRP A 129 29.29 35.60 13.42
C TRP A 129 29.78 34.58 14.45
N VAL A 130 29.51 33.31 14.19
CA VAL A 130 29.91 32.19 15.06
C VAL A 130 30.76 31.21 14.26
N ALA A 131 31.87 30.75 14.84
CA ALA A 131 32.70 29.71 14.24
C ALA A 131 31.92 28.38 14.15
N VAL A 132 31.89 27.77 12.97
CA VAL A 132 31.15 26.55 12.66
C VAL A 132 32.01 25.56 11.85
N ALA A 133 31.58 24.30 11.87
CA ALA A 133 32.08 23.29 10.96
C ALA A 133 31.06 23.07 9.82
N VAL A 134 31.51 23.20 8.57
CA VAL A 134 30.68 23.04 7.37
C VAL A 134 31.00 21.68 6.74
N LYS A 135 30.03 20.77 6.78
CA LYS A 135 30.14 19.44 6.16
C LYS A 135 29.63 19.49 4.72
N THR A 136 30.43 19.02 3.78
CA THR A 136 30.10 19.01 2.34
C THR A 136 30.35 17.62 1.77
N LEU A 137 29.68 17.31 0.66
CA LEU A 137 29.91 16.06 -0.07
C LEU A 137 31.22 16.14 -0.87
N LYS A 138 31.82 14.98 -1.19
CA LYS A 138 33.00 14.94 -2.05
C LYS A 138 32.61 15.27 -3.49
N ILE A 139 33.49 15.97 -4.20
CA ILE A 139 33.30 16.26 -5.63
C ILE A 139 33.31 14.93 -6.37
N GLY A 140 32.22 14.58 -7.06
CA GLY A 140 32.07 13.31 -7.76
C GLY A 140 31.42 12.17 -6.96
N SER A 141 30.93 12.40 -5.74
CA SER A 141 30.17 11.36 -5.02
C SER A 141 28.80 11.14 -5.67
N THR A 142 28.56 9.96 -6.22
CA THR A 142 27.23 9.51 -6.64
C THR A 142 26.43 9.04 -5.41
N PRO A 143 25.08 9.14 -5.41
CA PRO A 143 24.26 8.68 -4.30
C PRO A 143 24.42 7.18 -4.00
N GLU A 144 24.92 6.36 -4.95
CA GLU A 144 25.19 4.93 -4.74
C GLU A 144 26.33 4.62 -3.75
N GLN A 145 27.30 5.52 -3.52
CA GLN A 145 28.44 5.25 -2.62
C GLN A 145 28.10 5.34 -1.12
N LYS A 146 26.82 5.58 -0.76
CA LYS A 146 26.34 5.64 0.64
C LYS A 146 25.88 4.29 1.22
N LEU A 147 25.91 3.22 0.42
CA LEU A 147 25.30 1.91 0.75
C LEU A 147 26.30 0.77 1.02
N GLU A 148 27.62 1.04 0.98
CA GLU A 148 28.65 0.08 1.37
C GLU A 148 29.27 0.40 2.74
#